data_AF-W1YJF2-F1
#
_entry.id   AF-W1YJF2-F1
#
_cell.length_a   1.000
_cell.length_b   1.000
_cell.length_c   1.000
_cell.angle_alpha   90.00
_cell.angle_beta   90.00
_cell.angle_gamma   90.00
#
_symmetry.space_group_name_H-M   'P 1'
#
loop_
_entity.id
_entity.type
_entity.pdbx_description
1 polymer ?
#
loop_
_entity_poly.entity_id
_entity_poly.type
_entity_poly.pdbx_seq_one_letter_code
_entity_poly.pdbx_strand_id
1 'polypeptide(L)'
;RITKEAEHLVSTGEDIEREFGIPIINKRISVTPISLVAGGSDLTSYVPVAAAMDRAAKTVGVNFIGGFSALVTKGATRADRILIDSIPEALATTDIV
;
A
#
# COMPACT_ATOMS: atom_id res chain seq x y z
N ARG A 1 -5.28 -5.12 9.62
CA ARG A 1 -6.18 -5.82 8.66
C ARG A 1 -5.38 -6.44 7.53
N ILE A 2 -4.57 -5.69 6.78
CA ILE A 2 -3.73 -6.21 5.66
C ILE A 2 -3.01 -7.52 5.99
N THR A 3 -2.26 -7.56 7.09
CA THR A 3 -1.47 -8.74 7.50
C THR A 3 -2.30 -9.98 7.80
N LYS A 4 -3.58 -9.82 8.19
CA LYS A 4 -4.50 -10.92 8.45
C LYS A 4 -5.19 -11.36 7.17
N GLU A 5 -5.76 -10.41 6.42
CA GLU A 5 -6.53 -10.72 5.21
C GLU A 5 -5.64 -11.30 4.10
N ALA A 6 -4.36 -10.92 4.05
CA ALA A 6 -3.41 -11.36 3.04
C ALA A 6 -2.41 -12.41 3.55
N GLU A 7 -2.63 -13.00 4.74
CA GLU A 7 -1.64 -13.88 5.39
C GLU A 7 -1.25 -15.11 4.55
N HIS A 8 -2.14 -15.56 3.66
CA HIS A 8 -1.90 -16.70 2.77
C HIS A 8 -1.72 -16.30 1.29
N LEU A 9 -1.63 -15.01 0.97
CA LEU A 9 -1.60 -14.54 -0.42
C LEU A 9 -0.39 -15.09 -1.19
N VAL A 10 0.80 -15.05 -0.59
CA VAL A 10 2.04 -15.51 -1.22
C VAL A 10 2.06 -17.03 -1.33
N SER A 11 1.78 -17.75 -0.22
CA SER A 11 1.80 -19.22 -0.19
C SER A 11 0.80 -19.82 -1.17
N THR A 12 -0.40 -19.24 -1.27
CA THR A 12 -1.41 -19.69 -2.24
C THR A 12 -0.93 -19.49 -3.67
N GLY A 13 -0.27 -18.36 -3.96
CA GLY A 13 0.35 -18.12 -5.26
C GLY A 13 1.42 -19.16 -5.60
N GLU A 14 2.28 -19.51 -4.65
CA GLU A 14 3.35 -20.51 -4.83
C GLU A 14 2.82 -21.93 -4.99
N ASP A 15 1.70 -22.26 -4.34
CA ASP A 15 1.03 -23.55 -4.53
C ASP A 15 0.43 -23.66 -5.94
N ILE A 16 -0.20 -22.59 -6.45
CA ILE A 16 -0.71 -22.52 -7.84
C ILE A 16 0.45 -22.62 -8.84
N GLU A 17 1.57 -21.93 -8.61
CA GLU A 17 2.77 -22.04 -9.45
C GLU A 17 3.25 -23.49 -9.57
N ARG A 18 3.23 -24.23 -8.46
CA ARG A 18 3.66 -25.63 -8.39
C ARG A 18 2.68 -26.57 -9.08
N GLU A 19 1.38 -26.34 -8.92
CA GLU A 19 0.32 -27.17 -9.52
C GLU A 19 0.34 -27.08 -11.05
N PHE A 20 0.47 -25.86 -11.59
CA PHE A 20 0.38 -25.63 -13.03
C PHE A 20 1.74 -25.55 -13.74
N GLY A 21 2.85 -25.48 -12.99
CA GLY A 21 4.19 -25.34 -13.55
C GLY A 21 4.43 -24.02 -14.29
N ILE A 22 3.64 -22.98 -13.98
CA ILE A 22 3.71 -21.65 -14.60
C ILE A 22 4.12 -20.62 -13.54
N PRO A 23 5.15 -19.80 -13.76
CA PRO A 23 5.60 -18.82 -12.78
C PRO A 23 4.64 -17.62 -12.66
N ILE A 24 4.36 -17.21 -11.42
CA ILE A 24 3.64 -16.00 -11.00
C ILE A 24 4.66 -15.04 -10.39
N ILE A 25 5.24 -14.19 -11.25
CA ILE A 25 6.37 -13.33 -10.89
C ILE A 25 6.04 -12.32 -9.79
N ASN A 26 4.82 -11.78 -9.77
CA ASN A 26 4.44 -10.71 -8.86
C ASN A 26 3.19 -11.08 -8.04
N LYS A 27 3.29 -10.90 -6.73
CA LYS A 27 2.17 -10.89 -5.79
C LYS A 27 2.13 -9.49 -5.16
N ARG A 28 1.05 -8.74 -5.39
CA ARG A 28 0.92 -7.33 -4.98
C ARG A 28 -0.39 -7.09 -4.25
N ILE A 29 -0.41 -6.05 -3.42
CA ILE A 29 -1.62 -5.59 -2.73
C ILE A 29 -1.92 -4.17 -3.22
N SER A 30 -3.19 -3.82 -3.32
CA SER A 30 -3.63 -2.43 -3.46
C SER A 30 -4.67 -2.13 -2.39
N VAL A 31 -4.58 -0.96 -1.77
CA VAL A 31 -5.54 -0.50 -0.77
C VAL A 31 -6.34 0.70 -1.27
N THR A 32 -7.43 1.00 -0.56
CA THR A 32 -8.19 2.24 -0.73
C THR A 32 -7.25 3.45 -0.69
N PRO A 33 -7.43 4.47 -1.55
CA PRO A 33 -6.59 5.66 -1.55
C PRO A 33 -6.41 6.25 -0.15
N ILE A 34 -5.15 6.38 0.29
CA ILE A 34 -4.83 6.83 1.65
C ILE A 34 -5.36 8.23 1.93
N SER A 35 -5.53 9.11 0.94
CA SER A 35 -6.13 10.43 1.20
C SER A 35 -7.58 10.33 1.69
N LEU A 36 -8.33 9.32 1.24
CA LEU A 36 -9.70 9.07 1.67
C LEU A 36 -9.76 8.42 3.06
N VAL A 37 -8.80 7.55 3.37
CA VAL A 37 -8.73 6.84 4.65
C VAL A 37 -8.24 7.76 5.75
N ALA A 38 -7.15 8.48 5.50
CA ALA A 38 -6.52 9.37 6.47
C ALA A 38 -7.19 10.75 6.54
N GLY A 39 -8.07 11.09 5.60
CA GLY A 39 -8.80 12.37 5.60
C GLY A 39 -9.72 12.60 6.80
N GLY A 40 -10.09 11.54 7.53
CA GLY A 40 -10.81 11.63 8.81
C GLY A 40 -9.91 11.80 10.04
N SER A 41 -8.60 11.96 9.85
CA SER A 41 -7.62 12.12 10.94
C SER A 41 -7.11 13.56 11.04
N ASP A 42 -6.53 13.89 12.19
CA ASP A 42 -5.85 15.18 12.42
C ASP A 42 -4.38 15.17 12.01
N LEU A 43 -3.93 14.11 11.30
CA LEU A 43 -2.56 14.01 10.82
C LEU A 43 -2.23 15.17 9.87
N THR A 44 -1.02 15.70 10.01
CA THR A 44 -0.46 16.73 9.13
C THR A 44 0.53 16.16 8.11
N SER A 45 0.88 14.88 8.24
CA SER A 45 1.70 14.10 7.32
C SER A 45 1.18 12.66 7.31
N TYR A 46 1.16 12.04 6.13
CA TYR A 46 0.78 10.65 5.94
C TYR A 46 1.98 9.71 5.78
N VAL A 47 3.20 10.19 5.97
CA VAL A 47 4.42 9.36 6.02
C VAL A 47 4.30 8.21 7.03
N PRO A 48 3.75 8.40 8.26
CA PRO A 48 3.54 7.28 9.17
C PRO A 48 2.59 6.20 8.63
N VAL A 49 1.63 6.59 7.78
CA VAL A 49 0.70 5.65 7.12
C VAL A 49 1.43 4.85 6.05
N ALA A 50 2.27 5.50 5.23
CA ALA A 50 3.14 4.81 4.26
C ALA A 50 4.06 3.80 4.98
N ALA A 51 4.72 4.21 6.07
CA ALA A 51 5.56 3.31 6.86
C ALA A 51 4.77 2.11 7.44
N ALA A 52 3.50 2.31 7.81
CA ALA A 52 2.64 1.22 8.26
C ALA A 52 2.25 0.26 7.11
N MET A 53 2.00 0.79 5.91
CA MET A 53 1.76 -0.01 4.70
C MET A 53 2.99 -0.83 4.34
N ASP A 54 4.17 -0.22 4.34
CA ASP A 54 5.45 -0.86 4.05
C ASP A 54 5.72 -2.04 4.99
N ARG A 55 5.58 -1.82 6.31
CA ARG A 55 5.71 -2.89 7.30
C ARG A 55 4.71 -4.02 7.05
N ALA A 56 3.44 -3.70 6.77
CA ALA A 56 2.43 -4.72 6.51
C ALA A 56 2.76 -5.53 5.24
N ALA A 57 3.21 -4.89 4.17
CA ALA A 57 3.60 -5.55 2.93
C ALA A 57 4.83 -6.46 3.13
N LYS A 58 5.84 -5.98 3.86
CA LYS A 58 7.02 -6.78 4.25
C LYS A 58 6.64 -7.98 5.11
N THR A 59 5.71 -7.81 6.06
CA THR A 59 5.20 -8.92 6.87
C THR A 59 4.50 -9.98 6.02
N VAL A 60 3.72 -9.59 5.01
CA VAL A 60 3.02 -10.53 4.13
C VAL A 60 3.96 -11.17 3.10
N GLY A 61 5.07 -10.50 2.74
CA GLY A 61 6.02 -10.98 1.74
C GLY A 61 5.63 -10.65 0.30
N VAL A 62 4.84 -9.59 0.08
CA VAL A 62 4.46 -9.14 -1.27
C VAL A 62 5.53 -8.24 -1.89
N ASN A 63 5.52 -8.15 -3.23
CA ASN A 63 6.50 -7.34 -3.96
C ASN A 63 6.23 -5.82 -3.85
N PHE A 64 4.96 -5.44 -3.70
CA PHE A 64 4.55 -4.04 -3.69
C PHE A 64 3.17 -3.87 -3.07
N ILE A 65 2.94 -2.77 -2.36
CA ILE A 65 1.63 -2.35 -1.86
C ILE A 65 1.26 -0.96 -2.40
N GLY A 66 0.33 -0.92 -3.36
CA GLY A 66 -0.18 0.34 -3.89
C GLY A 66 -1.31 0.92 -3.04
N GLY A 67 -1.59 2.21 -3.23
CA GLY A 67 -2.74 2.89 -2.62
C GLY A 67 -2.39 4.12 -1.81
N PHE A 68 -1.09 4.45 -1.68
CA PHE A 68 -0.64 5.76 -1.21
C PHE A 68 -0.91 6.84 -2.27
N SER A 69 -2.19 7.13 -2.48
CA SER A 69 -2.70 7.91 -3.60
C SER A 69 -3.85 8.83 -3.19
N ALA A 70 -4.11 9.83 -4.04
CA ALA A 70 -5.21 10.79 -3.92
C ALA A 70 -5.96 10.95 -5.25
N LEU A 71 -7.24 11.34 -5.17
CA LEU A 71 -8.10 11.55 -6.33
C LEU A 71 -8.43 13.04 -6.49
N VAL A 72 -7.67 13.75 -7.32
CA VAL A 72 -7.70 15.23 -7.39
C VAL A 72 -8.31 15.79 -8.67
N THR A 73 -8.94 14.95 -9.48
CA THR A 73 -9.45 15.32 -10.81
C THR A 73 -10.51 16.43 -10.80
N LYS A 74 -11.17 16.66 -9.66
CA LYS A 74 -12.16 17.73 -9.45
C LYS A 74 -11.71 18.79 -8.43
N GLY A 75 -10.40 18.90 -8.22
CA GLY A 75 -9.82 19.70 -7.16
C GLY A 75 -9.34 18.83 -5.99
N ALA A 76 -8.43 19.39 -5.20
CA ALA A 76 -7.79 18.71 -4.07
C ALA A 76 -8.36 19.20 -2.74
N THR A 77 -8.81 18.25 -1.91
CA THR A 77 -9.17 18.52 -0.51
C THR A 77 -7.92 18.77 0.34
N ARG A 78 -8.11 19.16 1.60
CA ARG A 78 -7.00 19.27 2.57
C ARG A 78 -6.26 17.93 2.70
N ALA A 79 -6.99 16.82 2.77
CA ALA A 79 -6.40 15.49 2.91
C ALA A 79 -5.57 15.10 1.67
N ASP A 80 -6.05 15.44 0.47
CA ASP A 80 -5.30 15.15 -0.76
C ASP A 80 -3.99 15.94 -0.81
N ARG A 81 -4.00 17.21 -0.39
CA ARG A 81 -2.78 18.03 -0.30
C ARG A 81 -1.77 17.44 0.68
N ILE A 82 -2.22 17.08 1.87
CA ILE A 82 -1.36 16.42 2.88
C ILE A 82 -0.75 15.14 2.29
N LEU A 83 -1.52 14.34 1.55
CA LEU A 83 -0.99 13.15 0.90
C LEU A 83 0.08 13.49 -0.13
N ILE A 84 -0.20 14.43 -1.04
CA ILE A 84 0.73 14.84 -2.09
C ILE A 84 2.03 15.38 -1.49
N ASP A 85 1.94 16.22 -0.47
CA ASP A 85 3.09 16.79 0.24
C ASP A 85 3.89 15.71 0.99
N SER A 86 3.25 14.60 1.36
CA SER A 86 3.90 13.45 2.01
C SER A 86 4.60 12.51 1.03
N ILE A 87 4.33 12.57 -0.28
CA ILE A 87 4.88 11.62 -1.28
C ILE A 87 6.42 11.60 -1.27
N PRO A 88 7.15 12.73 -1.27
CA PRO A 88 8.61 12.71 -1.38
C PRO A 88 9.26 11.96 -0.22
N GLU A 89 8.83 12.22 1.01
CA GLU A 89 9.38 11.57 2.21
C GLU A 89 8.89 10.12 2.33
N ALA A 90 7.62 9.85 2.01
CA ALA A 90 7.08 8.48 2.04
C ALA A 90 7.87 7.56 1.10
N LEU A 91 8.09 7.96 -0.15
CA LEU A 91 8.85 7.17 -1.12
C LEU A 91 10.36 7.10 -0.82
N ALA A 92 10.90 8.06 -0.05
CA ALA A 92 12.30 8.03 0.37
C ALA A 92 12.55 7.15 1.61
N THR A 93 11.52 6.89 2.41
CA THR A 93 11.61 6.19 3.71
C THR A 93 10.94 4.82 3.72
N THR A 94 10.35 4.41 2.60
CA THR A 94 9.73 3.09 2.41
C THR A 94 10.30 2.41 1.18
N ASP A 95 10.22 1.07 1.13
CA ASP A 95 10.87 0.29 0.07
C ASP A 95 9.88 -0.20 -0.99
N ILE A 96 8.65 -0.56 -0.57
CA ILE A 96 7.69 -1.28 -1.42
C ILE A 96 6.27 -0.68 -1.40
N VAL A 97 6.13 0.62 -1.13
CA VAL A 97 4.86 1.38 -1.10
C VAL A 97 4.68 2.25 -2.34
#